data_AF-A0A1H7IVK1-F1
#
_entry.id   AF-A0A1H7IVK1-F1
#
_cell.length_a   1.000
_cell.length_b   1.000
_cell.length_c   1.000
_cell.angle_alpha   90.00
_cell.angle_beta   90.00
_cell.angle_gamma   90.00
#
_symmetry.space_group_name_H-M   'P 1'
#
loop_
_entity.id
_entity.type
_entity.pdbx_description
1 polymer ?
#
loop_
_entity_poly.entity_id
_entity_poly.type
_entity_poly.pdbx_seq_one_letter_code
_entity_poly.pdbx_strand_id
1 'polypeptide(L)'
;MNSELISLLKTHIGVPLSAGLAAEICVAAGRIETLVPTLEISRVRPESYKGCTFSLERIEAIVNEIRPLHQAHWNETEAHRHGLQFNPDYPAFIRYERAGRYVLLTLRIDGNLSGNCAMYLDKSTHTQTLIATEDTLYLSPEARKGRVASHFVAYMESVMRQLGAREIHITVKTVNKAGRFFQMLGYRHVENGLTKILEV
;
A
#
# COMPACT_ATOMS: atom_id res chain seq x y z
N MET A 1 -5.31 12.37 -19.35
CA MET A 1 -4.32 13.01 -20.25
C MET A 1 -3.38 13.83 -19.38
N ASN A 2 -2.06 13.65 -19.47
CA ASN A 2 -1.09 14.25 -18.55
C ASN A 2 -0.88 15.75 -18.86
N SER A 3 -1.71 16.59 -18.25
CA SER A 3 -1.75 18.04 -18.48
C SER A 3 -0.45 18.73 -18.11
N GLU A 4 0.24 18.24 -17.09
CA GLU A 4 1.53 18.76 -16.66
C GLU A 4 2.64 18.49 -17.68
N LEU A 5 2.71 17.26 -18.22
CA LEU A 5 3.62 16.95 -19.32
C LEU A 5 3.32 17.83 -20.53
N ILE A 6 2.05 17.99 -20.89
CA ILE A 6 1.66 18.85 -22.01
C ILE A 6 2.09 20.30 -21.77
N SER A 7 1.90 20.80 -20.55
CA SER A 7 2.35 22.15 -20.16
C SER A 7 3.86 22.28 -20.26
N LEU A 8 4.62 21.32 -19.72
CA LEU A 8 6.08 21.30 -19.75
C LEU A 8 6.61 21.32 -21.19
N LEU A 9 6.02 20.49 -22.06
CA LEU A 9 6.39 20.41 -23.47
C LEU A 9 6.06 21.73 -24.19
N LYS A 10 4.89 22.33 -23.95
CA LYS A 10 4.50 23.62 -24.55
C LYS A 10 5.46 24.75 -24.19
N THR A 11 5.89 24.82 -22.93
CA THR A 11 6.81 25.88 -22.46
C THR A 11 8.20 25.79 -23.10
N HIS A 12 8.60 24.62 -23.60
CA HIS A 12 9.94 24.37 -24.14
C HIS A 12 9.96 24.10 -25.66
N ILE A 13 8.88 24.43 -26.39
CA ILE A 13 8.87 24.31 -27.86
C ILE A 13 9.99 25.18 -28.46
N GLY A 14 10.81 24.56 -29.31
CA GLY A 14 11.94 25.24 -29.99
C GLY A 14 13.21 25.37 -29.14
N VAL A 15 13.21 24.90 -27.89
CA VAL A 15 14.40 24.88 -27.02
C VAL A 15 15.16 23.55 -27.20
N PRO A 16 16.49 23.55 -27.33
CA PRO A 16 17.27 22.32 -27.35
C PRO A 16 17.07 21.47 -26.09
N LEU A 17 16.96 20.15 -26.25
CA LEU A 17 16.78 19.23 -25.13
C LEU A 17 18.04 19.16 -24.26
N SER A 18 18.04 19.88 -23.14
CA SER A 18 19.09 19.78 -22.13
C SER A 18 18.90 18.54 -21.25
N ALA A 19 19.96 18.12 -20.54
CA ALA A 19 19.86 17.01 -19.59
C ALA A 19 18.85 17.29 -18.46
N GLY A 20 18.74 18.54 -18.00
CA GLY A 20 17.76 18.96 -17.00
C GLY A 20 16.32 18.86 -17.53
N LEU A 21 16.06 19.39 -18.73
CA LEU A 21 14.75 19.29 -19.37
C LEU A 21 14.38 17.83 -19.67
N ALA A 22 15.34 17.01 -20.09
CA ALA A 22 15.12 15.58 -20.28
C ALA A 22 14.72 14.89 -18.98
N ALA A 23 15.37 15.22 -17.85
CA ALA A 23 15.00 14.68 -16.55
C ALA A 23 13.58 15.12 -16.13
N GLU A 24 13.23 16.40 -16.32
CA GLU A 24 11.89 16.91 -16.04
C GLU A 24 10.81 16.25 -16.91
N ILE A 25 11.07 16.06 -18.20
CA ILE A 25 10.16 15.35 -19.12
C ILE A 25 9.99 13.90 -18.67
N CYS A 26 11.06 13.19 -18.33
CA CYS A 26 10.98 11.82 -17.84
C CYS A 26 10.15 11.74 -16.55
N VAL A 27 10.34 12.68 -15.63
CA VAL A 27 9.54 12.78 -14.40
C VAL A 27 8.07 13.05 -14.73
N ALA A 28 7.77 14.05 -15.55
CA ALA A 28 6.41 14.41 -15.91
C ALA A 28 5.71 13.29 -16.67
N ALA A 29 6.37 12.66 -17.65
CA ALA A 29 5.82 11.57 -18.43
C ALA A 29 5.60 10.29 -17.62
N GLY A 30 6.45 10.02 -16.63
CA GLY A 30 6.32 8.90 -15.71
C GLY A 30 5.29 9.11 -14.59
N ARG A 31 4.68 10.30 -14.46
CA ARG A 31 3.66 10.56 -13.44
C ARG A 31 2.37 9.81 -13.78
N ILE A 32 1.97 8.97 -12.85
CA ILE A 32 0.65 8.39 -12.82
C ILE A 32 -0.31 9.47 -12.31
N GLU A 33 -1.50 9.56 -12.93
CA GLU A 33 -2.54 10.47 -12.49
C GLU A 33 -2.83 10.26 -10.99
N THR A 34 -2.75 11.37 -10.26
CA THR A 34 -2.94 11.37 -8.80
C THR A 34 -4.37 10.98 -8.48
N LEU A 35 -4.53 9.92 -7.71
CA LEU A 35 -5.85 9.41 -7.33
C LEU A 35 -6.33 10.01 -6.00
N VAL A 36 -5.49 9.91 -4.96
CA VAL A 36 -5.74 10.56 -3.66
C VAL A 36 -4.72 11.68 -3.46
N PRO A 37 -5.13 12.94 -3.28
CA PRO A 37 -4.20 14.04 -3.07
C PRO A 37 -3.35 13.85 -1.82
N THR A 38 -2.07 14.21 -1.89
CA THR A 38 -1.14 14.15 -0.74
C THR A 38 -1.66 14.94 0.46
N LEU A 39 -2.40 16.03 0.23
CA LEU A 39 -3.02 16.80 1.30
C LEU A 39 -4.03 15.98 2.12
N GLU A 40 -4.86 15.16 1.47
CA GLU A 40 -5.82 14.29 2.18
C GLU A 40 -5.11 13.21 2.98
N ILE A 41 -4.04 12.63 2.42
CA ILE A 41 -3.20 11.66 3.12
C ILE A 41 -2.54 12.29 4.36
N SER A 42 -2.05 13.53 4.25
CA SER A 42 -1.40 14.24 5.36
C SER A 42 -2.32 14.60 6.53
N ARG A 43 -3.64 14.54 6.33
CA ARG A 43 -4.65 14.78 7.37
C ARG A 43 -4.92 13.55 8.23
N VAL A 44 -4.48 12.37 7.80
CA VAL A 44 -4.61 11.14 8.60
C VAL A 44 -3.77 11.30 9.87
N ARG A 45 -4.39 11.03 11.02
CA ARG A 45 -3.73 11.15 12.33
C ARG A 45 -3.39 9.77 12.88
N PRO A 46 -2.22 9.60 13.52
CA PRO A 46 -1.91 8.38 14.24
C PRO A 46 -2.91 8.10 15.37
N GLU A 47 -3.09 6.82 15.70
CA GLU A 47 -3.83 6.36 16.87
C GLU A 47 -2.91 5.55 17.80
N SER A 48 -3.23 5.55 19.10
CA SER A 48 -2.47 4.79 20.09
C SER A 48 -3.35 3.78 20.81
N TYR A 49 -2.82 2.57 21.02
CA TYR A 49 -3.48 1.52 21.77
C TYR A 49 -2.47 0.67 22.55
N LYS A 50 -2.52 0.73 23.89
CA LYS A 50 -1.67 -0.08 24.80
C LYS A 50 -0.18 -0.11 24.41
N GLY A 51 0.43 1.06 24.21
CA GLY A 51 1.84 1.17 23.83
C GLY A 51 2.14 0.91 22.34
N CYS A 52 1.12 0.51 21.57
CA CYS A 52 1.20 0.46 20.11
C CYS A 52 0.80 1.82 19.51
N THR A 53 1.46 2.22 18.44
CA THR A 53 1.07 3.36 17.61
C THR A 53 0.71 2.86 16.21
N PHE A 54 -0.47 3.24 15.72
CA PHE A 54 -0.89 3.00 14.35
C PHE A 54 -0.78 4.30 13.57
N SER A 55 -0.15 4.26 12.41
CA SER A 55 0.10 5.45 11.60
C SER A 55 -0.10 5.15 10.12
N LEU A 56 -0.28 6.19 9.32
CA LEU A 56 -0.02 6.14 7.88
C LEU A 56 1.36 6.75 7.66
N GLU A 57 2.32 5.96 7.21
CA GLU A 57 3.70 6.39 6.99
C GLU A 57 4.04 6.38 5.50
N ARG A 58 5.02 7.20 5.13
CA ARG A 58 5.54 7.21 3.77
C ARG A 58 6.51 6.03 3.61
N ILE A 59 6.26 5.07 2.74
CA ILE A 59 7.19 3.98 2.43
C ILE A 59 8.54 4.53 2.02
N GLU A 60 8.55 5.63 1.26
CA GLU A 60 9.77 6.36 0.89
C GLU A 60 10.63 6.74 2.09
N ALA A 61 10.02 7.12 3.21
CA ALA A 61 10.72 7.52 4.42
C ALA A 61 11.23 6.34 5.25
N ILE A 62 10.62 5.15 5.12
CA ILE A 62 10.87 4.00 6.00
C ILE A 62 11.31 2.73 5.25
N VAL A 63 11.78 2.84 4.01
CA VAL A 63 12.21 1.70 3.16
C VAL A 63 13.15 0.75 3.92
N ASN A 64 14.10 1.30 4.69
CA ASN A 64 15.07 0.49 5.42
C ASN A 64 14.44 -0.26 6.61
N GLU A 65 13.44 0.32 7.26
CA GLU A 65 12.75 -0.30 8.40
C GLU A 65 11.76 -1.37 7.95
N ILE A 66 11.09 -1.19 6.79
CA ILE A 66 10.06 -2.13 6.32
C ILE A 66 10.62 -3.37 5.64
N ARG A 67 11.84 -3.29 5.07
CA ARG A 67 12.51 -4.40 4.36
C ARG A 67 12.53 -5.71 5.17
N PRO A 68 12.97 -5.73 6.45
CA PRO A 68 12.93 -6.94 7.27
C PRO A 68 11.51 -7.49 7.47
N LEU A 69 10.52 -6.61 7.61
CA LEU A 69 9.13 -7.00 7.82
C LEU A 69 8.53 -7.64 6.55
N HIS A 70 8.83 -7.09 5.37
CA HIS A 70 8.45 -7.70 4.09
C HIS A 70 9.11 -9.06 3.88
N GLN A 71 10.39 -9.22 4.24
CA GLN A 71 11.07 -10.52 4.19
C GLN A 71 10.42 -11.54 5.13
N ALA A 72 10.07 -11.12 6.36
CA ALA A 72 9.39 -11.98 7.33
C ALA A 72 8.01 -12.42 6.80
N HIS A 73 7.24 -11.51 6.23
CA HIS A 73 5.97 -11.80 5.57
C HIS A 73 6.09 -12.83 4.45
N TRP A 74 7.07 -12.62 3.55
CA TRP A 74 7.36 -13.52 2.44
C TRP A 74 7.67 -14.94 2.93
N ASN A 75 8.55 -15.05 3.93
CA ASN A 75 8.94 -16.34 4.49
C ASN A 75 7.78 -17.06 5.19
N GLU A 76 6.86 -16.32 5.81
CA GLU A 76 5.78 -16.91 6.62
C GLU A 76 4.56 -17.32 5.80
N THR A 77 4.16 -16.55 4.78
CA THR A 77 2.82 -16.69 4.17
C THR A 77 2.82 -16.86 2.66
N GLU A 78 3.91 -16.53 1.97
CA GLU A 78 3.98 -16.54 0.51
C GLU A 78 4.55 -17.85 -0.05
N ALA A 79 4.40 -18.94 0.70
CA ALA A 79 5.03 -20.22 0.37
C ALA A 79 4.59 -20.84 -0.96
N HIS A 80 3.37 -20.52 -1.42
CA HIS A 80 2.88 -20.94 -2.73
C HIS A 80 3.63 -20.32 -3.91
N ARG A 81 4.52 -19.34 -3.66
CA ARG A 81 5.39 -18.68 -4.65
C ARG A 81 6.82 -19.24 -4.64
N HIS A 82 7.11 -20.25 -3.81
CA HIS A 82 8.44 -20.85 -3.72
C HIS A 82 8.84 -21.45 -5.08
N GLY A 83 9.85 -20.85 -5.69
CA GLY A 83 10.21 -21.01 -7.11
C GLY A 83 10.55 -19.66 -7.75
N LEU A 84 9.97 -18.58 -7.24
CA LEU A 84 10.30 -17.20 -7.61
C LEU A 84 11.25 -16.57 -6.59
N GLN A 85 12.15 -15.69 -7.07
CA GLN A 85 13.03 -14.91 -6.21
C GLN A 85 12.24 -13.79 -5.51
N PHE A 86 12.45 -13.64 -4.20
CA PHE A 86 11.96 -12.47 -3.48
C PHE A 86 12.78 -11.22 -3.87
N ASN A 87 12.19 -10.34 -4.67
CA ASN A 87 12.82 -9.12 -5.17
C ASN A 87 11.82 -7.95 -5.24
N PRO A 88 11.46 -7.34 -4.09
CA PRO A 88 10.51 -6.24 -4.05
C PRO A 88 11.03 -4.96 -4.74
N ASP A 89 10.22 -4.38 -5.62
CA ASP A 89 10.50 -3.11 -6.32
C ASP A 89 10.05 -1.89 -5.48
N TYR A 90 10.88 -1.51 -4.49
CA TYR A 90 10.62 -0.33 -3.67
C TYR A 90 10.48 0.98 -4.48
N PRO A 91 11.29 1.23 -5.52
CA PRO A 91 11.05 2.35 -6.42
C PRO A 91 9.64 2.38 -7.01
N ALA A 92 9.05 1.23 -7.38
CA ALA A 92 7.66 1.17 -7.83
C ALA A 92 6.67 1.56 -6.73
N PHE A 93 6.84 1.04 -5.51
CA PHE A 93 5.98 1.41 -4.38
C PHE A 93 6.02 2.93 -4.13
N ILE A 94 7.20 3.54 -4.15
CA ILE A 94 7.36 4.99 -3.99
C ILE A 94 6.64 5.76 -5.13
N ARG A 95 6.71 5.28 -6.37
CA ARG A 95 5.97 5.90 -7.50
C ARG A 95 4.46 5.83 -7.29
N TYR A 96 3.92 4.69 -6.88
CA TYR A 96 2.49 4.54 -6.60
C TYR A 96 2.05 5.41 -5.41
N GLU A 97 2.88 5.49 -4.38
CA GLU A 97 2.62 6.30 -3.20
C GLU A 97 2.57 7.80 -3.53
N ARG A 98 3.53 8.29 -4.31
CA ARG A 98 3.55 9.69 -4.76
C ARG A 98 2.34 10.02 -5.65
N ALA A 99 1.79 9.03 -6.36
CA ALA A 99 0.56 9.16 -7.12
C ALA A 99 -0.72 9.00 -6.29
N GLY A 100 -0.63 8.83 -4.96
CA GLY A 100 -1.81 8.61 -4.12
C GLY A 100 -2.55 7.31 -4.45
N ARG A 101 -1.83 6.32 -4.97
CA ARG A 101 -2.33 4.99 -5.38
C ARG A 101 -1.79 3.86 -4.51
N TYR A 102 -0.97 4.20 -3.52
CA TYR A 102 -0.47 3.28 -2.51
C TYR A 102 -0.44 4.00 -1.18
N VAL A 103 -0.90 3.33 -0.14
CA VAL A 103 -0.81 3.81 1.24
C VAL A 103 -0.27 2.69 2.12
N LEU A 104 0.58 3.08 3.06
CA LEU A 104 1.21 2.17 4.00
C LEU A 104 0.78 2.53 5.41
N LEU A 105 -0.09 1.69 5.97
CA LEU A 105 -0.41 1.74 7.37
C LEU A 105 0.64 0.94 8.15
N THR A 106 1.05 1.44 9.29
CA THR A 106 2.09 0.84 10.11
C THR A 106 1.61 0.68 11.53
N LEU A 107 2.18 -0.33 12.19
CA LEU A 107 2.04 -0.58 13.61
C LEU A 107 3.43 -0.55 14.22
N ARG A 108 3.65 0.36 15.17
CA ARG A 108 4.89 0.46 15.94
C ARG A 108 4.65 0.08 17.39
N ILE A 109 5.57 -0.69 17.99
CA ILE A 109 5.62 -1.00 19.42
C ILE A 109 6.90 -0.40 19.96
N ASP A 110 6.81 0.52 20.93
CA ASP A 110 7.95 1.24 21.48
C ASP A 110 8.85 1.89 20.40
N GLY A 111 8.22 2.39 19.33
CA GLY A 111 8.89 3.00 18.18
C GLY A 111 9.35 2.02 17.08
N ASN A 112 9.42 0.72 17.37
CA ASN A 112 9.88 -0.29 16.41
C ASN A 112 8.75 -0.73 15.46
N LEU A 113 9.02 -0.73 14.15
CA LEU A 113 8.07 -1.19 13.14
C LEU A 113 7.78 -2.69 13.31
N SER A 114 6.58 -2.98 13.80
CA SER A 114 6.16 -4.32 14.23
C SER A 114 5.01 -4.87 13.38
N GLY A 115 4.48 -4.09 12.44
CA GLY A 115 3.46 -4.54 11.52
C GLY A 115 3.18 -3.50 10.45
N ASN A 116 2.60 -3.94 9.34
CA ASN A 116 2.17 -3.09 8.25
C ASN A 116 0.89 -3.62 7.59
N CYS A 117 0.15 -2.69 7.00
CA CYS A 117 -0.86 -2.97 6.00
C CYS A 117 -0.63 -2.05 4.80
N ALA A 118 -0.22 -2.62 3.68
CA ALA A 118 -0.07 -1.93 2.41
C ALA A 118 -1.36 -2.10 1.59
N MET A 119 -1.88 -0.98 1.06
CA MET A 119 -3.08 -0.99 0.23
C MET A 119 -2.79 -0.27 -1.08
N TYR A 120 -3.14 -0.88 -2.21
CA TYR A 120 -3.31 -0.18 -3.47
C TYR A 120 -4.67 0.50 -3.51
N LEU A 121 -4.70 1.71 -4.05
CA LEU A 121 -5.91 2.47 -4.28
C LEU A 121 -6.15 2.58 -5.78
N ASP A 122 -7.38 2.30 -6.20
CA ASP A 122 -7.80 2.52 -7.58
C ASP A 122 -9.24 3.01 -7.68
N LYS A 123 -9.63 3.50 -8.86
CA LYS A 123 -11.01 3.84 -9.16
C LYS A 123 -11.65 2.68 -9.91
N SER A 124 -12.69 2.09 -9.32
CA SER A 124 -13.45 1.02 -9.97
C SER A 124 -13.98 1.50 -11.32
N THR A 125 -13.69 0.75 -12.38
CA THR A 125 -14.22 1.05 -13.71
C THR A 125 -15.72 0.80 -13.79
N HIS A 126 -16.26 -0.07 -12.94
CA HIS A 126 -17.68 -0.42 -12.89
C HIS A 126 -18.51 0.58 -12.09
N THR A 127 -18.04 0.99 -10.91
CA THR A 127 -18.80 1.82 -9.96
C THR A 127 -18.29 3.25 -9.86
N GLN A 128 -17.13 3.55 -10.44
CA GLN A 128 -16.45 4.84 -10.35
C GLN A 128 -16.15 5.28 -8.91
N THR A 129 -16.22 4.37 -7.94
CA THR A 129 -15.84 4.60 -6.54
C THR A 129 -14.40 4.20 -6.28
N LEU A 130 -13.80 4.79 -5.24
CA LEU A 130 -12.46 4.41 -4.80
C LEU A 130 -12.50 3.03 -4.13
N ILE A 131 -11.65 2.12 -4.59
CA ILE A 131 -11.43 0.79 -4.05
C ILE A 131 -10.05 0.70 -3.42
N ALA A 132 -9.96 0.03 -2.27
CA ALA A 132 -8.70 -0.26 -1.60
C ALA A 132 -8.45 -1.77 -1.63
N THR A 133 -7.36 -2.20 -2.25
CA THR A 133 -6.99 -3.61 -2.37
C THR A 133 -5.72 -3.85 -1.58
N GLU A 134 -5.78 -4.77 -0.65
CA GLU A 134 -4.63 -5.19 0.16
C GLU A 134 -3.52 -5.77 -0.73
N ASP A 135 -2.32 -5.24 -0.53
CA ASP A 135 -1.06 -5.74 -1.09
C ASP A 135 -0.34 -6.64 -0.09
N THR A 136 -0.33 -6.21 1.18
CA THR A 136 0.28 -6.96 2.28
C THR A 136 -0.36 -6.54 3.60
N LEU A 137 -0.81 -7.51 4.40
CA LEU A 137 -1.08 -7.33 5.81
C LEU A 137 -0.23 -8.30 6.64
N TYR A 138 0.75 -7.76 7.34
CA TYR A 138 1.64 -8.54 8.20
C TYR A 138 1.84 -7.87 9.54
N LEU A 139 1.67 -8.64 10.61
CA LEU A 139 2.02 -8.25 11.98
C LEU A 139 3.09 -9.20 12.48
N SER A 140 4.10 -8.72 13.19
CA SER A 140 5.06 -9.58 13.89
C SER A 140 4.32 -10.46 14.93
N PRO A 141 4.87 -11.61 15.32
CA PRO A 141 4.26 -12.45 16.36
C PRO A 141 3.96 -11.70 17.67
N GLU A 142 4.78 -10.71 18.02
CA GLU A 142 4.56 -9.86 19.19
C GLU A 142 3.34 -8.94 19.02
N ALA A 143 3.17 -8.34 17.84
CA ALA A 143 2.05 -7.46 17.52
C ALA A 143 0.70 -8.18 17.36
N ARG A 144 0.67 -9.53 17.35
CA ARG A 144 -0.55 -10.33 17.25
C ARG A 144 -1.21 -10.63 18.61
N LYS A 145 -0.63 -10.18 19.71
CA LYS A 145 -1.14 -10.48 21.06
C LYS A 145 -2.39 -9.64 21.39
N GLY A 146 -3.34 -10.26 22.09
CA GLY A 146 -4.55 -9.58 22.57
C GLY A 146 -5.44 -9.05 21.45
N ARG A 147 -5.85 -7.77 21.54
CA ARG A 147 -6.76 -7.12 20.56
C ARG A 147 -6.05 -6.16 19.60
N VAL A 148 -4.72 -6.15 19.60
CA VAL A 148 -3.92 -5.20 18.81
C VAL A 148 -4.27 -5.29 17.32
N ALA A 149 -4.35 -6.50 16.76
CA ALA A 149 -4.74 -6.70 15.36
C ALA A 149 -6.14 -6.13 15.03
N SER A 150 -7.14 -6.34 15.92
CA SER A 150 -8.49 -5.80 15.72
C SER A 150 -8.52 -4.27 15.71
N HIS A 151 -7.77 -3.62 16.61
CA HIS A 151 -7.67 -2.17 16.63
C HIS A 151 -6.90 -1.62 15.43
N PHE A 152 -5.87 -2.33 14.96
CA PHE A 152 -5.14 -1.94 13.76
C PHE A 152 -6.01 -2.04 12.50
N VAL A 153 -6.85 -3.08 12.38
CA VAL A 153 -7.83 -3.18 11.29
C VAL A 153 -8.89 -2.09 11.39
N ALA A 154 -9.38 -1.76 12.58
CA ALA A 154 -10.32 -0.66 12.78
C ALA A 154 -9.72 0.69 12.37
N TYR A 155 -8.46 0.95 12.73
CA TYR A 155 -7.71 2.11 12.27
C TYR A 155 -7.61 2.12 10.74
N MET A 156 -7.22 1.00 10.13
CA MET A 156 -7.17 0.86 8.67
C MET A 156 -8.50 1.19 7.99
N GLU A 157 -9.61 0.63 8.46
CA GLU A 157 -10.93 0.93 7.92
C GLU A 157 -11.28 2.42 8.06
N SER A 158 -10.96 3.04 9.21
CA SER A 158 -11.16 4.46 9.45
C SER A 158 -10.40 5.32 8.43
N VAL A 159 -9.11 5.00 8.22
CA VAL A 159 -8.26 5.66 7.23
C VAL A 159 -8.80 5.47 5.82
N MET A 160 -9.16 4.25 5.41
CA MET A 160 -9.71 4.01 4.06
C MET A 160 -11.00 4.82 3.84
N ARG A 161 -11.88 4.87 4.85
CA ARG A 161 -13.12 5.65 4.80
C ARG A 161 -12.83 7.15 4.69
N GLN A 162 -11.85 7.66 5.43
CA GLN A 162 -11.38 9.05 5.37
C GLN A 162 -10.82 9.41 3.99
N LEU A 163 -10.06 8.51 3.35
CA LEU A 163 -9.52 8.71 2.00
C LEU A 163 -10.59 8.58 0.89
N GLY A 164 -11.84 8.25 1.25
CA GLY A 164 -12.95 8.16 0.32
C GLY A 164 -13.20 6.78 -0.27
N ALA A 165 -12.54 5.73 0.23
CA ALA A 165 -12.77 4.36 -0.22
C ALA A 165 -14.22 3.93 0.09
N ARG A 166 -14.77 3.08 -0.77
CA ARG A 166 -16.10 2.47 -0.61
C ARG A 166 -16.03 0.96 -0.46
N GLU A 167 -14.95 0.36 -0.91
CA GLU A 167 -14.74 -1.09 -0.88
C GLU A 167 -13.30 -1.37 -0.42
N ILE A 168 -13.15 -2.40 0.43
CA ILE A 168 -11.86 -2.92 0.88
C ILE A 168 -11.80 -4.40 0.51
N HIS A 169 -10.82 -4.76 -0.32
CA HIS A 169 -10.53 -6.15 -0.68
C HIS A 169 -9.32 -6.61 0.11
N ILE A 170 -9.47 -7.70 0.86
CA ILE A 170 -8.39 -8.32 1.63
C ILE A 170 -8.25 -9.76 1.19
N THR A 171 -7.01 -10.16 0.87
CA THR A 171 -6.72 -11.56 0.60
C THR A 171 -6.19 -12.23 1.85
N VAL A 172 -6.65 -13.45 2.12
CA VAL A 172 -6.17 -14.25 3.25
C VAL A 172 -5.56 -15.53 2.72
N LYS A 173 -4.34 -15.84 3.15
CA LYS A 173 -3.67 -17.08 2.75
C LYS A 173 -4.25 -18.25 3.53
N THR A 174 -4.39 -19.41 2.87
CA THR A 174 -4.97 -20.63 3.47
C THR A 174 -4.11 -21.23 4.60
N VAL A 175 -2.86 -20.80 4.71
CA VAL A 175 -1.90 -21.29 5.71
C VAL A 175 -2.14 -20.74 7.13
N ASN A 176 -3.04 -19.75 7.29
CA ASN A 176 -3.29 -19.12 8.57
C ASN A 176 -4.80 -18.98 8.88
N LYS A 177 -5.12 -18.47 10.08
CA LYS A 177 -6.50 -18.27 10.56
C LYS A 177 -7.07 -16.87 10.28
N ALA A 178 -6.42 -16.08 9.42
CA ALA A 178 -6.82 -14.69 9.16
C ALA A 178 -8.23 -14.58 8.54
N GLY A 179 -8.65 -15.55 7.73
CA GLY A 179 -10.00 -15.55 7.14
C GLY A 179 -11.11 -15.52 8.18
N ARG A 180 -11.02 -16.36 9.22
CA ARG A 180 -12.00 -16.35 10.33
C ARG A 180 -11.94 -15.04 11.11
N PHE A 181 -10.74 -14.48 11.29
CA PHE A 181 -10.56 -13.19 11.95
C PHE A 181 -11.30 -12.07 11.21
N PHE A 182 -11.12 -11.94 9.90
CA PHE A 182 -11.79 -10.93 9.10
C PHE A 182 -13.32 -11.13 9.02
N GLN A 183 -13.78 -12.38 8.97
CA GLN A 183 -15.22 -12.67 9.04
C GLN A 183 -15.86 -12.18 10.34
N MET A 184 -15.16 -12.33 11.48
CA MET A 184 -15.63 -11.77 12.77
C MET A 184 -15.67 -10.24 12.78
N LEU A 185 -14.89 -9.58 11.92
CA LEU A 185 -14.89 -8.12 11.75
C LEU A 185 -15.92 -7.65 10.70
N GLY A 186 -16.72 -8.54 10.14
CA GLY A 186 -17.80 -8.20 9.21
C GLY A 186 -17.43 -8.31 7.72
N TYR A 187 -16.22 -8.77 7.39
CA TYR A 187 -15.86 -9.07 6.01
C TYR A 187 -16.60 -10.32 5.52
N ARG A 188 -17.00 -10.31 4.25
CA ARG A 188 -17.68 -11.44 3.62
C ARG A 188 -16.74 -12.18 2.68
N HIS A 189 -16.82 -13.51 2.67
CA HIS A 189 -16.13 -14.33 1.69
C HIS A 189 -16.89 -14.24 0.36
N VAL A 190 -16.28 -13.59 -0.64
CA VAL A 190 -16.92 -13.32 -1.95
C VAL A 190 -16.22 -14.01 -3.14
N GLU A 191 -15.00 -14.52 -2.96
CA GLU A 191 -14.20 -15.12 -4.02
C GLU A 191 -13.21 -16.18 -3.51
N ASN A 192 -12.81 -17.12 -4.37
CA ASN A 192 -11.72 -18.07 -4.11
C ASN A 192 -10.45 -17.67 -4.88
N GLY A 193 -9.31 -17.57 -4.21
CA GLY A 193 -8.02 -17.33 -4.85
C GLY A 193 -7.42 -18.60 -5.46
N LEU A 194 -6.99 -18.51 -6.73
CA LEU A 194 -6.30 -19.59 -7.45
C LEU A 194 -4.98 -19.05 -8.00
N THR A 195 -3.92 -19.85 -7.98
CA THR A 195 -2.59 -19.46 -8.48
C THR A 195 -1.95 -20.61 -9.24
N LYS A 196 -1.22 -20.28 -10.31
CA LYS A 196 -0.39 -21.21 -11.07
C LYS A 196 0.91 -20.50 -11.44
N ILE A 197 2.04 -21.05 -11.01
CA ILE A 197 3.36 -20.59 -11.46
C ILE A 197 3.56 -21.15 -12.87
N LEU A 198 3.87 -20.27 -13.82
CA LEU A 198 4.25 -20.65 -15.18
C LEU A 198 5.75 -20.86 -15.24
N GLU A 199 6.20 -21.83 -16.03
CA GLU A 199 7.63 -22.03 -16.29
C GLU A 199 8.18 -20.75 -16.95
N VAL A 200 9.37 -20.35 -16.50
CA VAL A 200 10.09 -19.16 -16.96
C VAL A 200 10.88 -19.49 -18.22
#